data_AF-A0A433P9G9-F1
#
_entry.id   AF-A0A433P9G9-F1
#
_cell.length_a   1.000
_cell.length_b   1.000
_cell.length_c   1.000
_cell.angle_alpha   90.00
_cell.angle_beta   90.00
_cell.angle_gamma   90.00
#
_symmetry.space_group_name_H-M   'P 1'
#
loop_
_entity.id
_entity.type
_entity.pdbx_description
1 polymer ?
#
loop_
_entity_poly.entity_id
_entity_poly.type
_entity_poly.pdbx_seq_one_letter_code
_entity_poly.pdbx_strand_id
1 'polypeptide(L)'
;MSKTWLRLPQDPITADRLPLQIGAQVSPSRYNTFVVRRESPGCKFELQADGRVFVVDMAYAEHEDAVMILQKYFNIANDDAVFDAPIKASGQPLYDEPGGSGILIAPDISVSPENGHVQAPTIPYPGPPPGDIRGNPHARVICEIALHQSTHDWESKCQCWLRQLYVRYVFGIKIHGMRDARNAQGQNHRSMTVSLQ
;
A
#
# COMPACT_ATOMS: atom_id res chain seq x y z
N MET A 1 22.21 -25.74 7.93
CA MET A 1 21.03 -25.02 8.45
C MET A 1 21.03 -23.64 7.83
N SER A 2 20.01 -23.30 7.02
CA SER A 2 19.88 -21.92 6.53
C SER A 2 19.56 -21.01 7.73
N LYS A 3 20.21 -19.85 7.79
CA LYS A 3 20.07 -18.92 8.92
C LYS A 3 18.83 -18.06 8.67
N THR A 4 17.90 -17.99 9.61
CA THR A 4 16.78 -17.05 9.52
C THR A 4 17.26 -15.61 9.67
N TRP A 5 16.88 -14.72 8.74
CA TRP A 5 17.24 -13.31 8.82
C TRP A 5 16.18 -12.42 8.18
N LEU A 6 16.12 -11.17 8.65
CA LEU A 6 15.32 -10.07 8.10
C LEU A 6 16.03 -8.78 8.50
N ARG A 7 16.54 -8.02 7.53
CA ARG A 7 17.22 -6.74 7.77
C ARG A 7 17.31 -5.93 6.48
N LEU A 8 17.16 -4.62 6.60
CA LEU A 8 17.48 -3.70 5.51
C LEU A 8 19.00 -3.69 5.23
N PRO A 9 19.42 -3.45 3.98
CA PRO A 9 20.83 -3.21 3.67
C PRO A 9 21.33 -1.94 4.36
N GLN A 10 22.65 -1.85 4.58
CA GLN A 10 23.29 -0.62 5.06
C GLN A 10 23.38 0.43 3.95
N ASP A 11 23.64 -0.01 2.72
CA ASP A 11 23.65 0.86 1.56
C ASP A 11 22.23 1.28 1.17
N PRO A 12 22.06 2.47 0.57
CA PRO A 12 20.78 2.90 0.03
C PRO A 12 20.17 1.86 -0.92
N ILE A 13 18.87 1.65 -0.79
CA ILE A 13 18.10 0.85 -1.75
C ILE A 13 17.82 1.74 -2.95
N THR A 14 18.12 1.26 -4.15
CA THR A 14 17.90 1.96 -5.40
C THR A 14 16.92 1.17 -6.27
N ALA A 15 16.18 1.88 -7.13
CA ALA A 15 15.10 1.31 -7.93
C ALA A 15 15.56 0.15 -8.84
N ASP A 16 16.78 0.23 -9.38
CA ASP A 16 17.39 -0.79 -10.24
C ASP A 16 17.69 -2.12 -9.52
N ARG A 17 17.66 -2.12 -8.18
CA ARG A 17 17.87 -3.31 -7.35
C ARG A 17 16.57 -4.03 -6.99
N LEU A 18 15.42 -3.50 -7.41
CA LEU A 18 14.12 -4.06 -7.07
C LEU A 18 13.71 -5.18 -8.05
N PRO A 19 13.07 -6.26 -7.59
CA PRO A 19 12.78 -6.56 -6.17
C PRO A 19 14.05 -7.00 -5.41
N LEU A 20 14.31 -6.41 -4.24
CA LEU A 20 15.50 -6.69 -3.43
C LEU A 20 15.16 -7.62 -2.27
N GLN A 21 15.79 -8.80 -2.20
CA GLN A 21 15.60 -9.70 -1.06
C GLN A 21 16.26 -9.15 0.21
N ILE A 22 15.49 -9.02 1.29
CA ILE A 22 15.92 -8.52 2.61
C ILE A 22 15.62 -9.49 3.76
N GLY A 23 15.13 -10.69 3.45
CA GLY A 23 14.92 -11.74 4.45
C GLY A 23 14.79 -13.13 3.85
N ALA A 24 15.03 -14.14 4.68
CA ALA A 24 14.82 -15.54 4.34
C ALA A 24 14.34 -16.33 5.58
N GLN A 25 13.44 -17.29 5.34
CA GLN A 25 12.80 -18.13 6.37
C GLN A 25 12.04 -17.32 7.43
N VAL A 26 11.46 -16.18 7.04
CA VAL A 26 10.72 -15.28 7.91
C VAL A 26 9.29 -15.80 8.10
N SER A 27 8.83 -15.88 9.34
CA SER A 27 7.42 -16.18 9.65
C SER A 27 6.53 -14.95 9.44
N PRO A 28 5.21 -15.13 9.18
CA PRO A 28 4.25 -14.02 9.14
C PRO A 28 4.31 -13.12 10.38
N SER A 29 4.41 -13.69 11.58
CA SER A 29 4.51 -12.92 12.83
C SER A 29 5.75 -12.02 12.91
N ARG A 30 6.90 -12.51 12.44
CA ARG A 30 8.15 -11.72 12.40
C ARG A 30 8.07 -10.64 11.33
N TYR A 31 7.50 -10.95 10.17
CA TYR A 31 7.25 -9.96 9.11
C TYR A 31 6.30 -8.85 9.59
N ASN A 32 5.18 -9.22 10.21
CA ASN A 32 4.21 -8.26 10.75
C ASN A 32 4.86 -7.32 11.78
N THR A 33 5.70 -7.85 12.67
CA THR A 33 6.46 -7.03 13.63
C THR A 33 7.35 -6.01 12.92
N PHE A 34 8.01 -6.43 11.83
CA PHE A 34 8.88 -5.56 11.03
C PHE A 34 8.10 -4.45 10.33
N VAL A 35 6.97 -4.75 9.67
CA VAL A 35 6.17 -3.72 8.98
C VAL A 35 5.46 -2.77 9.95
N VAL A 36 4.99 -3.26 11.10
CA VAL A 36 4.36 -2.41 12.15
C VAL A 36 5.35 -1.40 12.71
N ARG A 37 6.63 -1.77 12.84
CA ARG A 37 7.68 -0.87 13.31
C ARG A 37 8.07 0.22 12.30
N ARG A 38 7.57 0.15 11.06
CA ARG A 38 7.85 1.11 9.99
C ARG A 38 9.36 1.36 9.80
N GLU A 39 10.16 0.29 9.81
CA GLU A 39 11.63 0.40 9.77
C GLU A 39 12.17 1.06 8.47
N SER A 40 11.33 1.23 7.43
CA SER A 40 11.59 2.13 6.28
C SER A 40 10.29 2.63 5.65
N PRO A 41 9.83 3.86 5.97
CA PRO A 41 8.52 4.37 5.54
C PRO A 41 8.37 4.60 4.03
N GLY A 42 9.46 4.59 3.27
CA GLY A 42 9.44 4.75 1.81
C GLY A 42 9.55 3.43 1.02
N CYS A 43 9.60 2.28 1.67
CA CYS A 43 9.72 0.98 1.01
C CYS A 43 8.43 0.18 1.13
N LYS A 44 8.01 -0.46 0.04
CA LYS A 44 6.95 -1.47 0.06
C LYS A 44 7.59 -2.85 0.20
N PHE A 45 7.05 -3.64 1.12
CA PHE A 45 7.56 -4.98 1.42
C PHE A 45 6.57 -6.06 1.01
N GLU A 46 7.09 -7.25 0.74
CA GLU A 46 6.28 -8.42 0.46
C GLU A 46 6.92 -9.66 1.09
N LEU A 47 6.11 -10.48 1.76
CA LEU A 47 6.49 -11.80 2.25
C LEU A 47 5.96 -12.86 1.28
N GLN A 48 6.86 -13.65 0.69
CA GLN A 48 6.50 -14.80 -0.13
C GLN A 48 6.19 -16.03 0.73
N ALA A 49 5.42 -16.96 0.18
CA ALA A 49 5.00 -18.19 0.88
C ALA A 49 6.17 -19.05 1.38
N ASP A 50 7.35 -18.96 0.75
CA ASP A 50 8.57 -19.66 1.16
C ASP A 50 9.35 -18.95 2.28
N GLY A 51 8.82 -17.84 2.80
CA GLY A 51 9.42 -17.05 3.87
C GLY A 51 10.50 -16.07 3.40
N ARG A 52 10.68 -15.85 2.09
CA ARG A 52 11.52 -14.76 1.59
C ARG A 52 10.79 -13.43 1.69
N VAL A 53 11.52 -12.39 2.09
CA VAL A 53 10.99 -11.02 2.18
C VAL A 53 11.71 -10.14 1.18
N PHE A 54 10.95 -9.35 0.43
CA PHE A 54 11.46 -8.45 -0.59
C PHE A 54 11.04 -7.01 -0.32
N VAL A 55 11.90 -6.07 -0.72
CA VAL A 55 11.47 -4.71 -1.08
C VAL A 55 11.02 -4.78 -2.52
N VAL A 56 9.76 -4.42 -2.77
CA VAL A 56 9.12 -4.59 -4.09
C VAL A 56 8.82 -3.27 -4.77
N ASP A 57 8.64 -2.19 -4.00
CA ASP A 57 8.52 -0.84 -4.54
C ASP A 57 9.11 0.18 -3.58
N MET A 58 9.25 1.41 -4.07
CA MET A 58 9.71 2.53 -3.28
C MET A 58 8.95 3.81 -3.61
N ALA A 59 8.69 4.61 -2.58
CA ALA A 59 8.17 5.96 -2.71
C ALA A 59 9.25 6.90 -3.24
N TYR A 60 9.01 7.44 -4.43
CA TYR A 60 9.73 8.60 -4.99
C TYR A 60 8.78 9.79 -5.09
N ALA A 61 9.29 10.97 -5.47
CA ALA A 61 8.50 12.19 -5.58
C ALA A 61 7.21 11.99 -6.39
N GLU A 62 7.27 11.28 -7.52
CA GLU A 62 6.09 11.06 -8.37
C GLU A 62 5.05 10.14 -7.72
N HIS A 63 5.49 9.20 -6.88
CA HIS A 63 4.59 8.37 -6.07
C HIS A 63 3.91 9.23 -4.99
N GLU A 64 4.69 10.03 -4.25
CA GLU A 64 4.15 10.89 -3.19
C GLU A 64 3.25 12.00 -3.73
N ASP A 65 3.56 12.56 -4.89
CA ASP A 65 2.69 13.53 -5.58
C ASP A 65 1.33 12.90 -5.94
N ALA A 66 1.34 11.64 -6.42
CA ALA A 66 0.13 10.88 -6.71
C ALA A 66 -0.67 10.56 -5.43
N VAL A 67 0.02 10.21 -4.34
CA VAL A 67 -0.62 10.00 -3.03
C VAL A 67 -1.29 11.29 -2.56
N MET A 68 -0.54 12.40 -2.56
CA MET A 68 -1.00 13.71 -2.10
C MET A 68 -2.24 14.18 -2.89
N ILE A 69 -2.19 14.12 -4.22
CA ILE A 69 -3.29 14.63 -5.04
C ILE A 69 -4.56 13.79 -4.87
N LEU A 70 -4.43 12.46 -4.74
CA LEU A 70 -5.56 11.58 -4.50
C LEU A 70 -6.21 11.83 -3.14
N GLN A 71 -5.40 11.94 -2.08
CA GLN A 71 -5.92 12.30 -0.74
C GLN A 71 -6.64 13.65 -0.78
N LYS A 72 -6.08 14.64 -1.49
CA LYS A 72 -6.74 15.95 -1.67
C LYS A 72 -8.10 15.82 -2.35
N TYR A 73 -8.24 15.02 -3.40
CA TYR A 73 -9.53 14.84 -4.08
C TYR A 73 -10.59 14.18 -3.17
N PHE A 74 -10.21 13.21 -2.34
CA PHE A 74 -11.15 12.66 -1.36
C PHE A 74 -11.52 13.68 -0.28
N ASN A 75 -10.58 14.52 0.16
CA ASN A 75 -10.86 15.56 1.15
C ASN A 75 -11.76 16.68 0.59
N ILE A 76 -11.68 17.00 -0.70
CA ILE A 76 -12.61 17.93 -1.36
C ILE A 76 -14.04 17.39 -1.28
N ALA A 77 -14.25 16.07 -1.35
CA ALA A 77 -15.58 15.47 -1.19
C ALA A 77 -16.14 15.62 0.24
N ASN A 78 -15.30 15.97 1.21
CA ASN A 78 -15.72 16.39 2.55
C ASN A 78 -16.10 17.88 2.63
N ASP A 79 -16.26 18.59 1.51
CA ASP A 79 -16.40 20.06 1.48
C ASP A 79 -15.18 20.77 2.12
N ASP A 80 -13.99 20.17 1.95
CA ASP A 80 -12.74 20.56 2.61
C ASP A 80 -12.83 20.63 4.15
N ALA A 81 -13.83 19.98 4.75
CA ALA A 81 -14.00 19.92 6.19
C ALA A 81 -12.82 19.17 6.84
N VAL A 82 -12.19 19.82 7.82
CA VAL A 82 -11.09 19.25 8.62
C VAL A 82 -11.62 18.45 9.82
N PHE A 83 -12.78 18.85 10.35
CA PHE A 83 -13.46 18.21 11.47
C PHE A 83 -14.79 17.62 11.02
N ASP A 84 -15.22 16.53 11.65
CA ASP A 84 -16.49 15.85 11.36
C ASP A 84 -16.67 15.48 9.88
N ALA A 85 -15.54 15.24 9.19
CA ALA A 85 -15.54 14.78 7.82
C ALA A 85 -16.18 13.38 7.72
N PRO A 86 -17.10 13.14 6.78
CA PRO A 86 -17.75 11.83 6.66
C PRO A 86 -16.79 10.69 6.29
N ILE A 87 -15.71 11.01 5.57
CA ILE A 87 -14.67 10.06 5.17
C ILE A 87 -13.27 10.54 5.56
N LYS A 88 -12.38 9.57 5.81
CA LYS A 88 -10.94 9.77 5.97
C LYS A 88 -10.19 9.17 4.80
N ALA A 89 -9.29 9.92 4.20
CA ALA A 89 -8.26 9.40 3.30
C ALA A 89 -6.93 9.26 4.06
N SER A 90 -6.57 8.04 4.46
CA SER A 90 -5.38 7.74 5.28
C SER A 90 -4.27 7.08 4.48
N GLY A 91 -3.02 7.46 4.74
CA GLY A 91 -1.86 6.83 4.15
C GLY A 91 -1.42 5.57 4.89
N GLN A 92 -1.26 4.45 4.18
CA GLN A 92 -0.67 3.21 4.68
C GLN A 92 -1.18 2.68 6.05
N PRO A 93 -2.51 2.60 6.30
CA PRO A 93 -3.02 1.79 7.39
C PRO A 93 -2.80 0.30 7.11
N LEU A 94 -2.61 -0.50 8.16
CA LEU A 94 -2.35 -1.94 8.04
C LEU A 94 -3.64 -2.73 8.25
N TYR A 95 -3.88 -3.70 7.36
CA TYR A 95 -5.01 -4.62 7.37
C TYR A 95 -4.50 -6.06 7.26
N ASP A 96 -5.33 -7.03 7.66
CA ASP A 96 -5.07 -8.43 7.33
C ASP A 96 -5.13 -8.62 5.82
N GLU A 97 -4.24 -9.46 5.30
CA GLU A 97 -4.31 -9.93 3.93
C GLU A 97 -5.56 -10.81 3.74
N PRO A 98 -6.39 -10.57 2.71
CA PRO A 98 -7.70 -11.23 2.57
C PRO A 98 -7.64 -12.76 2.42
N GLY A 99 -6.51 -13.34 2.03
CA GLY A 99 -6.27 -14.77 1.94
C GLY A 99 -6.13 -15.49 3.28
N GLY A 100 -6.18 -14.79 4.42
CA GLY A 100 -6.14 -15.41 5.75
C GLY A 100 -4.75 -15.96 6.12
N SER A 101 -3.71 -15.49 5.43
CA SER A 101 -2.30 -15.83 5.70
C SER A 101 -1.81 -15.30 7.06
N GLY A 102 -2.58 -14.41 7.69
CA GLY A 102 -2.20 -13.69 8.91
C GLY A 102 -1.10 -12.66 8.66
N ILE A 103 -0.83 -12.30 7.40
CA ILE A 103 0.13 -11.27 7.00
C ILE A 103 -0.57 -9.92 6.99
N LEU A 104 0.13 -8.88 7.43
CA LEU A 104 -0.34 -7.50 7.30
C LEU A 104 0.07 -6.88 5.96
N ILE A 105 -0.88 -6.20 5.32
CA ILE A 105 -0.70 -5.43 4.09
C ILE A 105 -1.18 -3.99 4.30
N ALA A 106 -0.60 -3.05 3.55
CA ALA A 106 -0.98 -1.65 3.60
C ALA A 106 -1.17 -1.11 2.18
N PRO A 107 -2.30 -0.45 1.88
CA PRO A 107 -2.45 0.28 0.63
C PRO A 107 -1.66 1.58 0.69
N ASP A 108 -1.49 2.27 -0.44
CA ASP A 108 -0.98 3.65 -0.37
C ASP A 108 -1.98 4.57 0.28
N ILE A 109 -3.25 4.45 -0.12
CA ILE A 109 -4.36 5.20 0.46
C ILE A 109 -5.49 4.24 0.78
N SER A 110 -6.06 4.42 1.97
CA SER A 110 -7.33 3.84 2.37
C SER A 110 -8.33 4.98 2.57
N VAL A 111 -9.51 4.83 1.99
CA VAL A 111 -10.65 5.71 2.23
C VAL A 111 -11.68 4.96 3.04
N SER A 112 -11.88 5.39 4.28
CA SER A 112 -12.81 4.78 5.22
C SER A 112 -13.81 5.80 5.74
N PRO A 113 -14.99 5.36 6.23
CA PRO A 113 -15.87 6.22 7.00
C PRO A 113 -15.19 6.69 8.29
N GLU A 114 -15.52 7.89 8.72
CA GLU A 114 -15.13 8.39 10.04
C GLU A 114 -15.85 7.63 11.17
N ASN A 115 -15.16 7.50 12.31
CA ASN A 115 -15.63 6.69 13.46
C ASN A 115 -16.94 7.23 14.06
N GLY A 116 -17.22 8.53 13.90
CA GLY A 116 -18.45 9.16 14.37
C GLY A 116 -19.68 8.80 13.55
N HIS A 117 -19.50 8.36 12.30
CA HIS A 117 -20.61 8.05 11.38
C HIS A 117 -20.85 6.55 11.19
N VAL A 118 -19.85 5.73 11.49
CA VAL A 118 -19.95 4.28 11.44
C VAL A 118 -19.37 3.71 12.73
N GLN A 119 -20.12 2.81 13.37
CA GLN A 119 -19.69 2.14 14.58
C GLN A 119 -18.30 1.50 14.36
N ALA A 120 -17.33 1.91 15.17
CA ALA A 120 -16.03 1.26 15.23
C ALA A 120 -16.19 -0.24 15.57
N PRO A 121 -15.24 -1.11 15.17
CA PRO A 121 -15.26 -2.52 15.53
C PRO A 121 -15.58 -2.73 17.02
N THR A 122 -16.68 -3.42 17.34
CA THR A 122 -17.08 -3.66 18.75
C THR A 122 -16.12 -4.63 19.45
N ILE A 123 -15.44 -5.45 18.66
CA ILE A 123 -14.39 -6.36 19.09
C ILE A 123 -13.08 -5.81 18.53
N PRO A 124 -12.00 -5.73 19.33
CA PRO A 124 -10.69 -5.33 18.84
C PRO A 124 -10.28 -6.12 17.61
N TYR A 125 -9.41 -5.53 16.79
CA TYR A 125 -8.90 -6.13 15.56
C TYR A 125 -8.56 -7.63 15.74
N PRO A 126 -9.01 -8.51 14.83
CA PRO A 126 -9.72 -8.22 13.57
C PRO A 126 -11.25 -8.31 13.67
N GLY A 127 -11.80 -8.31 14.89
CA GLY A 127 -13.19 -8.68 15.17
C GLY A 127 -14.26 -7.88 14.39
N PRO A 128 -15.47 -8.44 14.20
CA PRO A 128 -16.48 -7.84 13.33
C PRO A 128 -17.11 -6.55 13.92
N PRO A 129 -17.38 -5.53 13.08
CA PRO A 129 -16.89 -5.40 11.70
C PRO A 129 -15.36 -5.24 11.68
N PRO A 130 -14.62 -5.92 10.78
CA PRO A 130 -13.17 -5.78 10.67
C PRO A 130 -12.75 -4.31 10.55
N GLY A 131 -11.57 -4.01 11.06
CA GLY A 131 -10.96 -2.68 11.00
C GLY A 131 -9.48 -2.79 10.61
N ASP A 132 -8.79 -1.65 10.62
CA ASP A 132 -7.32 -1.68 10.60
C ASP A 132 -6.77 -2.18 11.95
N ILE A 133 -5.45 -2.44 12.03
CA ILE A 133 -4.82 -2.90 13.28
C ILE A 133 -4.90 -1.89 14.44
N ARG A 134 -5.33 -0.64 14.18
CA ARG A 134 -5.51 0.42 15.17
C ARG A 134 -6.97 0.56 15.62
N GLY A 135 -7.87 -0.28 15.10
CA GLY A 135 -9.29 -0.28 15.45
C GLY A 135 -10.12 0.77 14.69
N ASN A 136 -9.61 1.35 13.61
CA ASN A 136 -10.43 2.21 12.75
C ASN A 136 -11.32 1.36 11.82
N PRO A 137 -12.48 1.88 11.36
CA PRO A 137 -13.32 1.22 10.37
C PRO A 137 -12.53 0.80 9.13
N HIS A 138 -12.92 -0.35 8.56
CA HIS A 138 -12.31 -0.82 7.32
C HIS A 138 -12.50 0.17 6.17
N ALA A 139 -11.49 0.24 5.29
CA ALA A 139 -11.56 0.97 4.04
C ALA A 139 -12.72 0.47 3.16
N ARG A 140 -13.36 1.42 2.46
CA ARG A 140 -14.34 1.18 1.38
C ARG A 140 -13.71 1.37 0.01
N VAL A 141 -12.76 2.30 -0.11
CA VAL A 141 -11.96 2.48 -1.33
C VAL A 141 -10.50 2.31 -0.97
N ILE A 142 -9.78 1.60 -1.81
CA ILE A 142 -8.33 1.44 -1.73
C ILE A 142 -7.71 2.15 -2.93
N CYS A 143 -6.60 2.85 -2.73
CA CYS A 143 -5.75 3.29 -3.84
C CYS A 143 -4.37 2.64 -3.74
N GLU A 144 -3.90 2.13 -4.88
CA GLU A 144 -2.62 1.44 -5.02
C GLU A 144 -1.83 2.04 -6.19
N ILE A 145 -0.67 2.59 -5.87
CA ILE A 145 0.21 3.31 -6.77
C ILE A 145 1.51 2.50 -6.90
N ALA A 146 1.78 2.02 -8.10
CA ALA A 146 3.02 1.30 -8.40
C ALA A 146 3.96 2.15 -9.24
N LEU A 147 5.24 2.18 -8.87
CA LEU A 147 6.28 2.87 -9.63
C LEU A 147 7.27 1.89 -10.22
N HIS A 148 7.87 1.02 -9.40
CA HIS A 148 8.88 0.06 -9.84
C HIS A 148 8.35 -1.36 -9.97
N GLN A 149 7.23 -1.69 -9.31
CA GLN A 149 6.61 -3.01 -9.47
C GLN A 149 6.17 -3.26 -10.92
N SER A 150 6.18 -4.52 -11.33
CA SER A 150 5.63 -4.89 -12.63
C SER A 150 4.12 -4.59 -12.69
N THR A 151 3.59 -4.34 -13.88
CA THR A 151 2.15 -4.13 -14.06
C THR A 151 1.36 -5.36 -13.57
N HIS A 152 1.89 -6.56 -13.78
CA HIS A 152 1.24 -7.80 -13.36
C HIS A 152 1.13 -7.93 -11.82
N ASP A 153 2.22 -7.61 -11.10
CA ASP A 153 2.23 -7.69 -9.64
C ASP A 153 1.32 -6.62 -9.02
N TRP A 154 1.36 -5.41 -9.58
CA TRP A 154 0.48 -4.31 -9.16
C TRP A 154 -1.00 -4.63 -9.41
N GLU A 155 -1.34 -5.20 -10.56
CA GLU A 155 -2.72 -5.60 -10.86
C GLU A 155 -3.17 -6.73 -9.93
N SER A 156 -2.30 -7.69 -9.65
CA SER A 156 -2.56 -8.77 -8.69
C SER A 156 -2.81 -8.24 -7.27
N LYS A 157 -2.07 -7.21 -6.84
CA LYS A 157 -2.33 -6.51 -5.56
C LYS A 157 -3.67 -5.80 -5.56
N CYS A 158 -4.03 -5.09 -6.64
CA CYS A 158 -5.34 -4.46 -6.76
C CYS A 158 -6.47 -5.49 -6.63
N GLN A 159 -6.34 -6.63 -7.32
CA GLN A 159 -7.29 -7.74 -7.25
C GLN A 159 -7.32 -8.42 -5.87
N CYS A 160 -6.20 -8.46 -5.16
CA CYS A 160 -6.13 -8.94 -3.78
C CYS A 160 -7.03 -8.09 -2.88
N TRP A 161 -6.97 -6.76 -2.98
CA TRP A 161 -7.82 -5.87 -2.18
C TRP A 161 -9.31 -6.07 -2.42
N LEU A 162 -9.75 -6.37 -3.64
CA LEU A 162 -11.15 -6.66 -3.93
C LEU A 162 -11.69 -7.93 -3.26
N ARG A 163 -10.81 -8.80 -2.75
CA ARG A 163 -11.22 -9.97 -1.94
C ARG A 163 -11.60 -9.58 -0.52
N GLN A 164 -11.27 -8.37 -0.06
CA GLN A 164 -11.76 -7.84 1.21
C GLN A 164 -13.24 -7.49 1.10
N LEU A 165 -14.08 -8.14 1.91
CA LEU A 165 -15.55 -7.98 1.89
C LEU A 165 -16.04 -6.53 2.03
N TYR A 166 -15.24 -5.67 2.66
CA TYR A 166 -15.58 -4.29 2.97
C TYR A 166 -15.11 -3.29 1.92
N VAL A 167 -14.14 -3.69 1.09
CA VAL A 167 -13.65 -2.90 -0.05
C VAL A 167 -14.70 -2.99 -1.16
N ARG A 168 -15.03 -1.83 -1.73
CA ARG A 168 -16.01 -1.67 -2.81
C ARG A 168 -15.37 -1.26 -4.11
N TYR A 169 -14.28 -0.49 -4.03
CA TYR A 169 -13.54 -0.01 -5.18
C TYR A 169 -12.05 -0.06 -4.92
N VAL A 170 -11.30 -0.37 -5.98
CA VAL A 170 -9.84 -0.22 -5.99
C VAL A 170 -9.46 0.72 -7.12
N PHE A 171 -8.84 1.84 -6.77
CA PHE A 171 -8.28 2.80 -7.71
C PHE A 171 -6.78 2.59 -7.84
N GLY A 172 -6.39 1.84 -8.86
CA GLY A 172 -5.00 1.58 -9.16
C GLY A 172 -4.40 2.67 -10.06
N ILE A 173 -3.17 3.09 -9.77
CA ILE A 173 -2.29 3.81 -10.69
C ILE A 173 -0.99 3.03 -10.88
N LYS A 174 -0.60 2.75 -12.13
CA LYS A 174 0.75 2.30 -12.48
C LYS A 174 1.48 3.42 -13.20
N ILE A 175 2.52 3.95 -12.56
CA ILE A 175 3.46 4.91 -13.14
C ILE A 175 4.57 4.11 -13.82
N HIS A 176 4.75 4.31 -15.14
CA HIS A 176 5.77 3.61 -15.92
C HIS A 176 7.11 4.34 -15.87
N GLY A 177 8.20 3.66 -16.25
CA GLY A 177 9.50 4.31 -16.42
C GLY A 177 9.47 5.44 -17.46
N MET A 178 10.48 6.31 -17.42
CA MET A 178 10.68 7.29 -18.49
C MET A 178 10.90 6.56 -19.82
N ARG A 179 10.29 7.06 -20.88
CA ARG A 179 10.52 6.58 -22.24
C ARG A 179 11.87 7.10 -22.73
N ASP A 180 12.54 6.30 -23.55
CA ASP A 180 13.81 6.70 -24.19
C ASP A 180 13.64 7.88 -25.15
N ALA A 181 12.44 8.01 -25.73
CA ALA A 181 12.11 9.09 -26.65
C ALA A 181 11.89 10.43 -25.91
N ARG A 182 12.59 11.46 -26.39
CA ARG A 182 12.45 12.85 -25.93
C ARG A 182 11.53 13.65 -26.85
N ASN A 183 10.83 14.63 -26.28
CA ASN A 183 10.08 15.59 -27.07
C ASN A 183 10.99 16.63 -27.74
N ALA A 184 10.41 17.53 -28.54
CA ALA A 184 11.14 18.60 -29.23
C ALA A 184 11.88 19.54 -28.26
N GLN A 185 11.48 19.61 -26.99
CA GLN A 185 12.17 20.37 -25.92
C GLN A 185 13.22 19.53 -25.16
N GLY A 186 13.51 18.31 -25.57
CA GLY A 186 14.50 17.43 -24.93
C GLY A 186 14.02 16.79 -23.61
N GLN A 187 12.73 16.86 -23.30
CA GLN A 187 12.14 16.29 -22.08
C GLN A 187 11.75 14.83 -22.31
N ASN A 188 11.96 13.98 -21.31
CA ASN A 188 11.50 12.60 -21.36
C ASN A 188 10.00 12.54 -21.07
N HIS A 189 9.27 11.72 -21.83
CA HIS A 189 7.88 11.42 -21.50
C HIS A 189 7.79 10.26 -20.51
N ARG A 190 6.80 10.30 -19.65
CA ARG A 190 6.37 9.18 -18.82
C ARG A 190 4.91 8.87 -19.11
N SER A 191 4.53 7.60 -19.05
CA SER A 191 3.14 7.17 -19.16
C SER A 191 2.62 6.61 -17.84
N MET A 192 1.31 6.61 -17.70
CA MET A 192 0.59 5.97 -16.59
C MET A 192 -0.50 5.07 -17.13
N THR A 193 -0.77 3.99 -16.41
CA THR A 193 -1.98 3.17 -16.57
C THR A 193 -2.85 3.39 -15.34
N VAL A 194 -4.15 3.54 -15.55
CA VAL A 194 -5.14 3.68 -14.47
C VAL A 194 -6.13 2.55 -14.56
N SER A 195 -6.53 2.02 -13.42
CA SER A 195 -7.58 1.02 -13.30
C SER A 195 -8.53 1.43 -12.18
N LEU A 196 -9.82 1.42 -12.46
CA LEU A 196 -10.87 1.47 -11.44
C LEU A 196 -11.61 0.13 -11.53
N GLN A 197 -11.60 -0.59 -10.41
CA GLN A 197 -12.15 -1.93 -10.29
C GLN A 197 -13.21 -1.97 -9.19
#